data_AF-A0A9N9ZXX4-F1
#
_entry.id   AF-A0A9N9ZXX4-F1
#
_cell.length_a   1.000
_cell.length_b   1.000
_cell.length_c   1.000
_cell.angle_alpha   90.00
_cell.angle_beta   90.00
_cell.angle_gamma   90.00
#
_symmetry.space_group_name_H-M   'P 1'
#
loop_
_entity.id
_entity.type
_entity.pdbx_description
1 polymer ?
#
loop_
_entity_poly.entity_id
_entity_poly.type
_entity_poly.pdbx_seq_one_letter_code
_entity_poly.pdbx_strand_id
1 'polypeptide(L)' 'MSESHMDEYEHYNYDQDKIIHSGHSGKQRSKKEASEHTNHFDPQGHSRKLTEKMQNTEKNKKVEATRPKPVTTKE' A
#
# COMPACT_ATOMS: atom_id res chain seq x y z
N MET A 1 -3.22 -20.93 -24.03
CA MET A 1 -4.63 -20.54 -24.22
C MET A 1 -4.63 -19.30 -25.08
N SER A 2 -5.19 -19.34 -26.31
CA SER A 2 -5.28 -18.15 -27.16
C SER A 2 -6.44 -17.27 -26.70
N GLU A 3 -6.29 -15.94 -26.79
CA GLU A 3 -7.30 -14.93 -26.38
C GLU A 3 -8.68 -15.15 -27.03
N SER A 4 -8.76 -15.87 -28.15
CA SER A 4 -10.01 -16.21 -28.85
C SER A 4 -10.95 -17.15 -28.08
N HIS A 5 -10.53 -17.69 -26.94
CA HIS A 5 -11.32 -18.63 -26.12
C HIS A 5 -11.70 -18.05 -24.75
N MET A 6 -11.32 -16.80 -24.48
CA MET A 6 -11.69 -16.13 -23.25
C MET A 6 -13.07 -15.50 -23.47
N ASP A 7 -14.03 -15.81 -22.62
CA ASP A 7 -15.33 -15.13 -22.68
C ASP A 7 -15.23 -13.71 -22.08
N GLU A 8 -16.24 -12.89 -22.34
CA GLU A 8 -16.29 -11.50 -21.84
C GLU A 8 -16.14 -11.42 -20.31
N TYR A 9 -16.56 -12.46 -19.60
CA TYR A 9 -16.49 -12.54 -18.15
C TYR A 9 -15.08 -12.88 -17.66
N GLU A 10 -14.37 -13.78 -18.34
CA GLU A 10 -12.96 -14.09 -18.08
C GLU A 10 -12.07 -12.86 -18.32
N HIS A 11 -12.35 -12.07 -19.36
CA HIS A 11 -11.66 -10.80 -19.59
C HIS A 11 -11.89 -9.79 -18.47
N TYR A 12 -13.16 -9.58 -18.07
CA TYR A 12 -13.49 -8.67 -16.97
C TYR A 12 -12.83 -9.10 -15.65
N ASN A 13 -12.91 -10.38 -15.31
CA ASN A 13 -12.30 -10.90 -14.09
C ASN A 13 -10.79 -10.71 -14.10
N TYR A 14 -10.12 -10.97 -15.23
CA TYR A 14 -8.67 -10.80 -15.34
C TYR A 14 -8.23 -9.33 -15.21
N ASP A 15 -8.97 -8.40 -15.80
CA ASP A 15 -8.67 -6.97 -15.69
C ASP A 15 -8.98 -6.41 -14.30
N GLN A 16 -10.05 -6.87 -13.66
CA GLN A 16 -10.36 -6.51 -12.28
C GLN A 16 -9.37 -7.10 -11.28
N ASP A 17 -8.94 -8.34 -11.49
CA ASP A 17 -7.92 -8.98 -10.65
C ASP A 17 -6.57 -8.27 -10.76
N LYS A 18 -6.19 -7.76 -11.93
CA LYS A 18 -4.98 -6.92 -12.05
C LYS A 18 -5.09 -5.67 -11.17
N ILE A 19 -6.24 -5.04 -11.10
CA ILE A 19 -6.41 -3.81 -10.30
C ILE A 19 -6.37 -4.15 -8.81
N ILE A 20 -7.06 -5.23 -8.39
CA ILE A 20 -7.15 -5.66 -6.99
C ILE A 20 -5.79 -6.16 -6.47
N HIS A 21 -5.03 -6.87 -7.29
CA HIS A 21 -3.77 -7.51 -6.91
C HIS A 21 -2.50 -6.79 -7.40
N SER A 22 -2.61 -5.65 -8.10
CA SER A 22 -1.42 -4.88 -8.50
C SER A 22 -0.70 -4.31 -7.27
N GLY A 23 0.42 -4.95 -6.92
CA GLY A 23 1.22 -4.70 -5.73
C GLY A 23 2.01 -3.39 -5.71
N HIS A 24 1.45 -2.29 -6.22
CA HIS A 24 2.11 -0.97 -6.16
C HIS A 24 1.49 -0.13 -5.03
N SER A 25 2.04 -0.29 -3.83
CA SER A 25 1.77 0.42 -2.58
C SER A 25 0.91 -0.38 -1.59
N GLY A 26 1.53 -0.75 -0.47
CA GLY A 26 1.06 -1.71 0.54
C GLY A 26 -0.16 -1.29 1.36
N LYS A 27 -1.19 -0.75 0.69
CA LYS A 27 -2.51 -0.39 1.23
C LYS A 27 -3.60 -0.22 0.17
N GLN A 28 -3.38 -0.62 -1.09
CA GLN A 28 -4.36 -0.50 -2.19
C GLN A 28 -4.97 0.92 -2.28
N ARG A 29 -4.16 1.97 -2.04
CA ARG A 29 -4.61 3.36 -2.22
C ARG A 29 -4.20 3.84 -3.59
N SER A 30 -5.12 4.47 -4.30
CA SER A 30 -4.80 5.21 -5.52
C SER A 30 -3.79 6.32 -5.21
N LYS A 31 -3.02 6.75 -6.23
CA LYS A 31 -2.08 7.88 -6.08
C LYS A 31 -2.79 9.14 -5.58
N LYS A 32 -4.06 9.32 -5.97
CA LYS A 32 -4.93 10.42 -5.54
C LYS A 32 -5.22 10.34 -4.04
N GLU A 33 -5.73 9.22 -3.55
CA GLU A 33 -6.00 9.02 -2.12
C GLU A 33 -4.74 9.14 -1.25
N ALA A 34 -3.58 8.68 -1.76
CA ALA A 34 -2.32 8.85 -1.06
C ALA A 34 -1.95 10.33 -0.88
N SER A 35 -2.23 11.18 -1.88
CA SER A 35 -2.01 12.62 -1.83
C SER A 35 -3.00 13.34 -0.91
N GLU A 36 -4.28 12.96 -0.97
CA GLU A 36 -5.39 13.54 -0.18
C GLU A 36 -5.40 13.09 1.29
N HIS A 37 -4.65 12.04 1.62
CA HIS A 37 -4.48 11.59 3.00
C HIS A 37 -3.08 11.91 3.54
N THR A 38 -2.28 12.72 2.83
CA THR A 38 -0.96 13.11 3.29
C THR A 38 -0.66 14.61 3.27
N ASN A 39 -0.58 15.19 4.46
CA ASN A 39 0.11 16.45 4.78
C ASN A 39 -0.63 17.67 4.23
N HIS A 40 -1.93 17.79 4.55
CA HIS A 40 -2.72 18.98 4.23
C HIS A 40 -2.48 20.07 5.25
N PHE A 41 -2.24 21.28 4.74
CA PHE A 41 -2.14 22.49 5.55
C PHE A 41 -3.44 22.74 6.32
N ASP A 42 -3.38 22.50 7.64
CA ASP A 42 -4.41 22.88 8.59
C ASP A 42 -4.02 24.22 9.24
N PRO A 43 -4.88 25.26 9.17
CA PRO A 43 -4.63 26.56 9.78
C PRO A 43 -4.50 26.52 11.32
N GLN A 44 -5.03 25.50 12.02
CA GLN A 44 -4.80 25.29 13.46
C GLN A 44 -3.54 24.48 13.77
N GLY A 45 -2.75 24.16 12.74
CA GLY A 45 -1.47 23.48 12.87
C GLY A 45 -1.59 21.96 12.85
N HIS A 46 -0.57 21.35 12.25
CA HIS A 46 -0.41 19.91 12.02
C HIS A 46 -0.13 19.07 13.30
N SER A 47 -0.46 19.58 14.48
CA SER A 47 -0.10 18.98 15.78
C SER A 47 -0.58 17.54 15.92
N ARG A 48 -1.85 17.27 15.60
CA ARG A 48 -2.43 15.91 15.62
C ARG A 48 -1.65 14.95 14.72
N LYS A 49 -1.37 15.36 13.48
CA LYS A 49 -0.64 14.54 12.51
C LYS A 49 0.80 14.28 12.93
N LEU A 50 1.45 15.26 13.54
CA LEU A 50 2.80 15.10 14.07
C LEU A 50 2.81 14.05 15.20
N THR A 51 1.88 14.15 16.14
CA THR A 51 1.72 13.17 17.22
C THR A 51 1.46 11.77 16.68
N GLU A 52 0.53 11.62 15.72
CA GLU A 52 0.23 10.33 15.08
C GLU A 52 1.46 9.75 14.37
N LYS A 53 2.24 10.57 13.67
CA LYS A 53 3.50 10.14 13.03
C LYS A 53 4.52 9.65 14.06
N MET A 54 4.70 10.38 15.17
CA MET A 54 5.63 9.96 16.22
C MET A 54 5.21 8.61 16.81
N GLN A 55 3.94 8.46 17.19
CA GLN A 55 3.42 7.20 17.73
C GLN A 55 3.57 6.03 16.74
N ASN A 56 3.25 6.24 15.45
CA ASN A 56 3.38 5.20 14.43
C ASN A 56 4.85 4.81 14.18
N THR A 57 5.75 5.79 14.22
CA THR A 57 7.19 5.54 14.07
C THR A 57 7.71 4.65 15.19
N GLU A 58 7.32 4.91 16.45
CA GLU A 58 7.71 4.06 17.58
C GLU A 58 7.11 2.66 17.50
N LYS A 59 5.82 2.54 17.12
CA LYS A 59 5.18 1.23 16.90
C LYS A 59 5.92 0.42 15.83
N ASN A 60 6.24 1.05 14.70
CA ASN A 60 6.94 0.39 13.60
C ASN A 60 8.35 -0.05 14.01
N LYS A 61 9.09 0.77 14.76
CA LYS A 61 10.40 0.38 15.31
C LYS A 61 10.32 -0.85 16.21
N LYS A 62 9.30 -0.93 17.08
CA LYS A 62 9.08 -2.10 17.94
C LYS A 62 8.76 -3.35 17.12
N VAL A 63 7.93 -3.22 16.10
CA VAL A 63 7.60 -4.33 15.19
C VAL A 63 8.82 -4.76 14.38
N GLU A 64 9.61 -3.82 13.87
CA GLU A 64 10.84 -4.14 13.12
C GLU A 64 11.85 -4.91 13.98
N ALA A 65 12.00 -4.53 15.25
CA ALA A 65 12.89 -5.22 16.18
C ALA A 65 12.49 -6.69 16.44
N THR A 66 11.20 -7.03 16.34
CA THR A 66 10.71 -8.40 16.55
C THR A 66 10.63 -9.22 15.25
N ARG A 67 10.81 -8.61 14.08
CA ARG A 67 10.73 -9.32 12.80
C ARG A 67 11.98 -10.17 12.56
N PRO A 68 11.84 -11.42 12.09
CA PRO A 68 12.98 -12.22 11.69
C PRO A 68 13.69 -11.53 10.51
N LYS A 69 15.03 -11.42 10.59
CA LYS A 69 15.83 -10.84 9.51
C LYS A 69 15.66 -11.70 8.25
N PRO A 70 15.46 -11.09 7.06
CA PRO A 70 15.38 -11.86 5.83
C PRO A 70 16.69 -12.61 5.61
N VAL A 71 16.61 -13.92 5.37
CA VAL A 71 17.76 -14.74 5.01
C VAL A 71 18.11 -14.41 3.57
N THR A 72 19.18 -13.65 3.35
CA THR A 72 19.71 -13.42 2.01
C THR A 72 20.57 -14.62 1.63
N THR A 73 20.05 -15.55 0.84
CA THR A 73 20.88 -16.52 0.11
C THR A 73 21.61 -15.76 -0.99
N LYS A 74 22.93 -15.66 -0.86
CA LYS A 74 23.80 -15.22 -1.96
C LYS A 74 23.99 -16.43 -2.86
N GLU A 75 23.42 -16.40 -4.06
CA GLU A 75 23.77 -17.31 -5.16
C GLU A 75 25.12 -16.93 -5.76
#